data_AF-A0A2V4ANP8-F1
#
_entry.id   AF-A0A2V4ANP8-F1
#
_cell.length_a   1.000
_cell.length_b   1.000
_cell.length_c   1.000
_cell.angle_alpha   90.00
_cell.angle_beta   90.00
_cell.angle_gamma   90.00
#
_symmetry.space_group_name_H-M   'P 1'
#
loop_
_entity.id
_entity.type
_entity.pdbx_description
1 polymer ?
#
loop_
_entity_poly.entity_id
_entity_poly.type
_entity_poly.pdbx_seq_one_letter_code
_entity_poly.pdbx_strand_id
1 'polypeptide(L)'
;MCGIGMRPGVTGAGGDSPLDDPLLTTPAARLCAVALQAGIQVFDVPADACPGLAGTVGATSGSGLLGLADDLDDDLRADVLAFGIAVLAAAPSAVSSAPEGYLAIGRTRLPAARGGVGHLAWHMARTCGRDTPSATFELAAL
;
A
#
# COMPACT_ATOMS: atom_id res chain seq x y z
N MET A 1 -7.18 -12.61 4.57
CA MET A 1 -6.03 -13.40 5.10
C MET A 1 -5.10 -13.81 3.97
N CYS A 2 -4.00 -13.09 3.75
CA CYS A 2 -2.92 -13.58 2.89
C CYS A 2 -2.10 -14.61 3.70
N GLY A 3 -2.42 -15.89 3.55
CA GLY A 3 -1.65 -16.99 4.12
C GLY A 3 -0.45 -17.30 3.24
N ILE A 4 0.71 -16.71 3.53
CA ILE A 4 2.00 -17.13 2.98
C ILE A 4 2.84 -17.62 4.15
N GLY A 5 3.06 -18.93 4.21
CA GLY A 5 3.80 -19.57 5.28
C GLY A 5 5.22 -19.02 5.39
N MET A 6 5.62 -18.66 6.61
CA MET A 6 7.01 -18.32 6.92
C MET A 6 7.94 -19.48 6.55
N ARG A 7 8.89 -19.24 5.63
CA ARG A 7 10.07 -20.09 5.49
C ARG A 7 11.23 -19.46 6.26
N PRO A 8 11.84 -20.15 7.23
CA PRO A 8 13.02 -19.67 7.92
C PRO A 8 14.27 -19.92 7.06
N GLY A 9 15.04 -18.86 6.84
CA GLY A 9 16.43 -18.94 6.36
C GLY A 9 16.62 -18.67 4.88
N VAL A 10 16.95 -17.42 4.52
CA VAL A 10 17.74 -17.12 3.32
C VAL A 10 18.88 -16.18 3.74
N THR A 11 20.02 -16.78 4.06
CA THR A 11 21.33 -16.14 3.90
C THR A 11 21.80 -16.46 2.49
N GLY A 12 21.62 -15.53 1.55
CA GLY A 12 22.07 -15.69 0.17
C GLY A 12 21.98 -14.37 -0.58
N ALA A 13 23.14 -13.77 -0.85
CA ALA A 13 23.26 -12.67 -1.81
C ALA A 13 22.99 -13.20 -3.23
N GLY A 14 21.80 -12.91 -3.76
CA GLY A 14 21.36 -13.24 -5.11
C GLY A 14 19.98 -12.62 -5.34
N GLY A 15 19.93 -11.58 -6.17
CA GLY A 15 18.77 -10.70 -6.30
C GLY A 15 17.64 -11.28 -7.14
N ASP A 16 16.69 -11.94 -6.49
CA ASP A 16 15.33 -12.06 -7.01
C ASP A 16 14.49 -10.92 -6.43
N SER A 17 14.10 -9.97 -7.28
CA SER A 17 13.10 -8.97 -6.92
C SER A 17 11.80 -9.71 -6.57
N PRO A 18 11.04 -9.31 -5.55
CA PRO A 18 9.75 -9.94 -5.26
C PRO A 18 8.80 -9.78 -6.45
N LEU A 19 9.01 -8.77 -7.30
CA LEU A 19 8.26 -8.53 -8.53
C LEU A 19 8.48 -9.61 -9.60
N ASP A 20 9.59 -10.35 -9.50
CA ASP A 20 9.97 -11.42 -10.41
C ASP A 20 9.45 -12.79 -9.95
N ASP A 21 8.77 -12.86 -8.79
CA ASP A 21 8.13 -14.10 -8.33
C ASP A 21 6.98 -14.49 -9.28
N PRO A 22 7.07 -15.64 -9.99
CA PRO A 22 6.06 -16.07 -10.95
C PRO A 22 4.70 -16.37 -10.31
N LEU A 23 4.62 -16.52 -8.99
CA LEU A 23 3.38 -16.73 -8.25
C LEU A 23 2.60 -15.42 -8.02
N LEU A 24 3.25 -14.26 -8.16
CA LEU A 24 2.60 -12.94 -8.02
C LEU A 24 1.98 -12.51 -9.36
N THR A 25 0.82 -13.10 -9.64
CA THR A 25 0.11 -12.95 -10.93
C THR A 25 -0.74 -11.67 -11.03
N THR A 26 -1.03 -10.99 -9.91
CA THR A 26 -1.81 -9.75 -9.90
C THR A 26 -0.99 -8.55 -9.43
N PRO A 27 -1.31 -7.31 -9.87
CA PRO A 27 -0.62 -6.11 -9.40
C PRO A 27 -0.72 -5.91 -7.88
N ALA A 28 -1.89 -6.22 -7.29
CA ALA A 28 -2.08 -6.17 -5.85
C ALA A 28 -1.16 -7.15 -5.10
N ALA A 29 -0.98 -8.37 -5.62
CA ALA A 29 -0.07 -9.36 -5.02
C ALA A 29 1.39 -8.88 -5.04
N ARG A 30 1.83 -8.30 -6.17
CA ARG A 30 3.16 -7.69 -6.31
C ARG A 30 3.38 -6.53 -5.34
N LEU A 31 2.39 -5.65 -5.20
CA LEU A 31 2.44 -4.54 -4.24
C LEU A 31 2.44 -5.01 -2.79
N CYS A 32 1.69 -6.08 -2.45
CA CYS A 32 1.77 -6.69 -1.12
C CYS A 32 3.19 -7.23 -0.83
N ALA A 33 3.87 -7.81 -1.83
CA ALA A 33 5.25 -8.26 -1.66
C ALA A 33 6.23 -7.09 -1.48
N VAL A 34 6.03 -5.98 -2.20
CA VAL A 34 6.77 -4.72 -1.98
C VAL A 34 6.55 -4.19 -0.56
N ALA A 35 5.29 -4.15 -0.10
CA ALA A 35 4.95 -3.73 1.26
C ALA A 35 5.65 -4.59 2.31
N LEU A 36 5.61 -5.92 2.15
CA LEU A 36 6.28 -6.85 3.05
C LEU A 36 7.79 -6.61 3.11
N GLN A 37 8.45 -6.42 1.97
CA GLN A 37 9.89 -6.11 1.94
C GLN A 37 10.22 -4.76 2.58
N ALA A 38 9.32 -3.79 2.49
CA ALA A 38 9.45 -2.49 3.14
C ALA A 38 9.12 -2.51 4.65
N GLY A 39 8.79 -3.68 5.22
CA GLY A 39 8.38 -3.79 6.63
C GLY A 39 7.00 -3.16 6.92
N ILE A 40 6.14 -3.10 5.90
CA ILE A 40 4.77 -2.58 5.98
C ILE A 40 3.82 -3.76 6.15
N GLN A 41 3.04 -3.75 7.23
CA GLN A 41 2.01 -4.75 7.48
C GLN A 41 0.72 -4.35 6.77
N VAL A 42 0.26 -5.18 5.85
CA VAL A 42 -1.00 -5.00 5.13
C VAL A 42 -2.07 -5.91 5.75
N PHE A 43 -3.24 -5.36 6.06
CA PHE A 43 -4.38 -6.12 6.59
C PHE A 43 -5.71 -5.59 6.05
N ASP A 44 -6.72 -6.47 6.04
CA ASP A 44 -8.07 -6.13 5.61
C ASP A 44 -8.87 -5.58 6.81
N VAL A 45 -9.69 -4.56 6.55
CA VAL A 45 -10.59 -3.90 7.49
C VAL A 45 -12.01 -4.07 6.97
N PRO A 46 -12.97 -4.55 7.79
CA PRO A 46 -14.36 -4.64 7.39
C PRO A 46 -14.89 -3.29 6.88
N ALA A 47 -15.49 -3.25 5.68
CA ALA A 47 -15.95 -2.01 5.06
C ALA A 47 -16.99 -1.24 5.91
N ASP A 48 -17.76 -1.94 6.74
CA ASP A 48 -18.73 -1.35 7.67
C ASP A 48 -18.05 -0.63 8.85
N ALA A 49 -16.81 -0.99 9.19
CA ALA A 49 -15.99 -0.31 10.19
C ALA A 49 -15.32 0.97 9.66
N CYS A 50 -15.28 1.18 8.33
CA CYS A 50 -14.63 2.33 7.70
C CYS A 50 -15.44 2.89 6.50
N PRO A 51 -16.70 3.33 6.73
CA PRO A 51 -17.61 3.70 5.65
C PRO A 51 -17.06 4.84 4.78
N GLY A 52 -16.98 4.59 3.46
CA GLY A 52 -16.52 5.58 2.48
C GLY A 52 -14.99 5.72 2.35
N LEU A 53 -14.21 4.98 3.13
CA LEU A 53 -12.75 4.96 3.06
C LEU A 53 -12.26 3.79 2.22
N ALA A 54 -11.12 3.96 1.54
CA ALA A 54 -10.43 2.84 0.91
C ALA A 54 -9.44 2.16 1.86
N GLY A 55 -8.94 2.88 2.85
CA GLY A 55 -7.98 2.32 3.78
C GLY A 55 -7.44 3.33 4.78
N THR A 56 -6.45 2.90 5.53
CA THR A 56 -5.73 3.71 6.51
C THR A 56 -4.25 3.42 6.43
N VAL A 57 -3.43 4.44 6.68
CA VAL A 57 -1.98 4.31 6.77
C VAL A 57 -1.53 4.79 8.14
N GLY A 58 -0.70 4.00 8.80
CA GLY A 58 -0.21 4.28 10.15
C GLY A 58 1.25 3.92 10.31
N ALA A 59 1.87 4.41 11.38
CA ALA A 59 3.24 4.06 11.74
C ALA A 59 3.30 3.66 13.22
N THR A 60 3.96 2.55 13.50
CA THR A 60 4.31 2.13 14.85
C THR A 60 5.82 2.24 15.07
N SER A 61 6.29 1.99 16.29
CA SER A 61 7.71 1.94 16.64
C SER A 61 8.44 0.78 15.93
N GLY A 62 8.70 0.93 14.63
CA GLY A 62 9.49 0.01 13.82
C GLY A 62 8.79 -0.57 12.59
N SER A 63 7.50 -0.32 12.36
CA SER A 63 6.80 -0.80 11.16
C SER A 63 5.74 0.17 10.66
N GLY A 64 5.52 0.15 9.34
CA GLY A 64 4.36 0.78 8.71
C GLY A 64 3.14 -0.13 8.79
N LEU A 65 1.96 0.47 8.89
CA LEU A 65 0.67 -0.22 8.86
C LEU A 65 -0.15 0.29 7.67
N LEU A 66 -0.78 -0.62 6.95
CA LEU A 66 -1.70 -0.30 5.85
C LEU A 66 -2.95 -1.17 5.96
N GLY A 67 -4.04 -0.57 6.44
CA GLY A 67 -5.37 -1.16 6.44
C GLY A 67 -6.07 -0.89 5.12
N LEU A 68 -6.72 -1.90 4.55
CA LEU A 68 -7.50 -1.79 3.31
C LEU A 68 -8.93 -2.21 3.57
N ALA A 69 -9.91 -1.47 3.04
CA ALA A 69 -11.29 -1.96 3.07
C ALA A 69 -11.40 -3.30 2.32
N ASP A 70 -12.15 -4.24 2.87
CA ASP A 70 -12.26 -5.61 2.34
C ASP A 70 -13.18 -5.72 1.11
N ASP A 71 -13.92 -4.66 0.80
CA ASP A 71 -14.84 -4.56 -0.34
C ASP A 71 -14.22 -3.92 -1.59
N LEU A 72 -12.93 -3.60 -1.59
CA LEU A 72 -12.25 -3.02 -2.75
C LEU A 72 -12.11 -4.06 -3.87
N ASP A 73 -12.43 -3.65 -5.10
CA ASP A 73 -12.02 -4.41 -6.29
C ASP A 73 -10.49 -4.45 -6.42
N ASP A 74 -9.97 -5.44 -7.14
CA ASP A 74 -8.52 -5.68 -7.26
C ASP A 74 -7.74 -4.47 -7.82
N ASP A 75 -8.35 -3.73 -8.75
CA ASP A 75 -7.72 -2.57 -9.39
C ASP A 75 -7.61 -1.39 -8.41
N LEU A 76 -8.67 -1.10 -7.67
CA LEU A 76 -8.69 -0.07 -6.62
C LEU A 76 -7.81 -0.48 -5.45
N ARG A 77 -7.83 -1.77 -5.07
CA ARG A 77 -6.94 -2.32 -4.05
C ARG A 77 -5.48 -2.11 -4.40
N ALA A 78 -5.08 -2.39 -5.65
CA ALA A 78 -3.72 -2.15 -6.12
C ALA A 78 -3.35 -0.66 -6.06
N ASP A 79 -4.25 0.23 -6.50
CA ASP A 79 -3.98 1.67 -6.50
C ASP A 79 -3.84 2.23 -5.06
N VAL A 80 -4.67 1.77 -4.12
CA VAL A 80 -4.63 2.16 -2.70
C VAL A 80 -3.41 1.56 -2.00
N LEU A 81 -3.04 0.31 -2.31
CA LEU A 81 -1.80 -0.30 -1.86
C LEU A 81 -0.59 0.55 -2.25
N ALA A 82 -0.47 0.89 -3.54
CA ALA A 82 0.63 1.69 -4.04
C ALA A 82 0.66 3.07 -3.37
N PHE A 83 -0.50 3.70 -3.16
CA PHE A 83 -0.59 4.99 -2.48
C PHE A 83 -0.17 4.92 -1.01
N GLY A 84 -0.66 3.94 -0.25
CA GLY A 84 -0.30 3.75 1.16
C GLY A 84 1.20 3.48 1.34
N ILE A 85 1.79 2.63 0.50
CA ILE A 85 3.24 2.39 0.48
C ILE A 85 4.00 3.69 0.19
N ALA A 86 3.55 4.46 -0.80
CA ALA A 86 4.18 5.74 -1.14
C ALA A 86 4.07 6.78 -0.02
N VAL A 87 2.97 6.81 0.75
CA VAL A 87 2.84 7.70 1.92
C VAL A 87 3.90 7.37 2.95
N LEU A 88 4.06 6.09 3.30
CA LEU A 88 5.04 5.65 4.29
C LEU A 88 6.48 5.87 3.82
N ALA A 89 6.75 5.72 2.52
CA ALA A 89 8.08 5.91 1.96
C ALA A 89 8.48 7.38 1.79
N ALA A 90 7.56 8.24 1.32
CA ALA A 90 7.88 9.61 0.90
C ALA A 90 7.38 10.70 1.85
N ALA A 91 6.44 10.38 2.74
CA ALA A 91 5.86 11.33 3.70
C ALA A 91 5.65 10.72 5.11
N PRO A 92 6.65 10.03 5.70
CA PRO A 92 6.50 9.40 7.01
C PRO A 92 6.17 10.42 8.12
N SER A 93 6.64 11.67 8.00
CA SER A 93 6.35 12.74 8.95
C SER A 93 4.86 13.10 9.00
N ALA A 94 4.14 13.00 7.88
CA ALA A 94 2.71 13.28 7.81
C ALA A 94 1.90 12.28 8.66
N VAL A 95 2.32 11.01 8.67
CA VAL A 95 1.71 9.96 9.50
C VAL A 95 2.02 10.19 10.98
N SER A 96 3.30 10.44 11.32
CA SER A 96 3.71 10.67 12.71
C SER A 96 3.16 11.96 13.33
N SER A 97 2.68 12.90 12.51
CA SER A 97 2.09 14.17 12.97
C SER A 97 0.56 14.11 13.07
N ALA A 98 -0.07 13.00 12.66
CA ALA A 98 -1.50 12.81 12.83
C ALA A 98 -1.83 12.58 14.32
N PRO A 99 -2.98 13.06 14.84
CA PRO A 99 -3.33 12.96 16.26
C PRO A 99 -3.24 11.54 16.82
N GLU A 100 -3.78 10.57 16.10
CA GLU A 100 -3.76 9.15 16.48
C GLU A 100 -2.64 8.35 15.79
N GLY A 101 -1.77 9.01 15.02
CA GLY A 101 -0.72 8.35 14.24
C GLY A 101 -1.22 7.59 13.00
N TYR A 102 -2.46 7.87 12.57
CA TYR A 102 -3.08 7.30 11.37
C TYR A 102 -3.62 8.39 10.44
N LEU A 103 -3.55 8.11 9.14
CA LEU A 103 -4.24 8.87 8.10
C LEU A 103 -5.25 7.96 7.40
N ALA A 104 -6.47 8.44 7.20
CA ALA A 104 -7.46 7.82 6.34
C ALA A 104 -7.16 8.11 4.87
N ILE A 105 -7.38 7.11 4.01
CA ILE A 105 -7.27 7.19 2.55
C ILE A 105 -8.69 7.21 1.97
N GLY A 106 -9.03 8.26 1.24
CA GLY A 106 -10.30 8.38 0.55
C GLY A 106 -10.47 7.31 -0.53
N ARG A 107 -11.73 6.98 -0.88
CA ARG A 107 -12.03 5.92 -1.85
C ARG A 107 -11.96 6.35 -3.32
N THR A 108 -12.08 7.66 -3.57
CA THR A 108 -12.09 8.21 -4.93
C THR A 108 -10.68 8.57 -5.40
N ARG A 109 -10.31 8.07 -6.58
CA ARG A 109 -9.07 8.49 -7.25
C ARG A 109 -9.14 9.97 -7.60
N LEU A 110 -8.13 10.72 -7.17
CA LEU A 110 -7.88 12.07 -7.62
C LEU A 110 -7.14 12.06 -8.98
N PRO A 111 -7.14 13.18 -9.72
CA PRO A 111 -6.28 13.33 -10.89
C PRO A 111 -4.82 12.99 -10.58
N ALA A 112 -4.11 12.44 -11.57
CA ALA A 112 -2.72 12.04 -11.42
C ALA A 112 -1.84 13.21 -10.92
N ALA A 113 -1.19 13.01 -9.78
CA ALA A 113 -0.24 13.97 -9.27
C ALA A 113 0.99 14.07 -10.18
N ARG A 114 1.50 15.29 -10.38
CA ARG A 114 2.73 15.57 -11.15
C ARG A 114 4.02 15.30 -10.37
N GLY A 115 3.93 15.08 -9.06
CA GLY A 115 5.04 14.81 -8.16
C GLY A 115 4.54 14.35 -6.79
N GLY A 116 5.47 14.05 -5.87
CA GLY A 116 5.17 13.62 -4.50
C GLY A 116 4.53 12.23 -4.41
N VAL A 117 3.80 11.99 -3.31
CA VAL A 117 3.23 10.68 -2.95
C VAL A 117 2.39 10.07 -4.09
N GLY A 118 1.43 10.82 -4.64
CA GLY A 118 0.55 10.30 -5.70
C GLY A 118 1.29 9.93 -6.99
N HIS A 119 2.39 10.63 -7.30
CA HIS A 119 3.22 10.33 -8.46
C HIS A 119 4.09 9.09 -8.23
N LEU A 120 4.67 8.96 -7.03
CA LEU A 120 5.40 7.75 -6.63
C LEU A 120 4.49 6.52 -6.64
N ALA A 121 3.28 6.64 -6.07
CA ALA A 121 2.27 5.60 -6.07
C ALA A 121 1.93 5.13 -7.49
N TRP A 122 1.74 6.07 -8.41
CA TRP A 122 1.48 5.74 -9.81
C TRP A 122 2.64 4.95 -10.44
N HIS A 123 3.89 5.36 -10.19
CA HIS A 123 5.07 4.62 -10.66
C HIS A 123 5.18 3.21 -10.06
N MET A 124 4.91 3.06 -8.77
CA MET A 124 4.89 1.76 -8.09
C MET A 124 3.82 0.84 -8.70
N ALA A 125 2.60 1.35 -8.88
CA ALA A 125 1.50 0.61 -9.50
C ALA A 125 1.87 0.14 -10.92
N ARG A 126 2.37 1.05 -11.77
CA ARG A 126 2.79 0.74 -13.14
C ARG A 126 3.90 -0.29 -13.18
N THR A 127 4.89 -0.19 -12.29
CA THR A 127 5.99 -1.17 -12.16
C THR A 127 5.47 -2.55 -11.76
N CYS A 128 4.42 -2.59 -10.95
CA CYS A 128 3.72 -3.82 -10.56
C CYS A 128 2.72 -4.33 -11.62
N GLY A 129 2.69 -3.76 -12.83
CA GLY A 129 1.84 -4.20 -13.94
C GLY A 129 0.42 -3.64 -13.92
N ARG A 130 0.11 -2.65 -13.07
CA ARG A 130 -1.18 -1.97 -13.03
C ARG A 130 -1.22 -0.85 -14.07
N ASP A 131 -2.13 -0.94 -15.05
CA ASP A 131 -2.41 0.16 -15.99
C ASP A 131 -3.49 1.10 -15.42
N THR A 132 -3.07 1.98 -14.51
CA THR A 132 -3.95 2.96 -13.87
C THR A 132 -3.71 4.37 -14.39
N PRO A 133 -4.76 5.18 -14.64
CA PRO A 133 -4.61 6.59 -14.96
C PRO A 133 -4.18 7.42 -13.74
N SER A 134 -4.39 6.93 -12.51
CA SER A 134 -3.98 7.61 -11.27
C SER A 134 -4.01 6.66 -10.08
N ALA A 135 -3.02 6.77 -9.20
CA ALA A 135 -3.01 6.18 -7.87
C ALA A 135 -2.90 7.27 -6.79
N THR A 136 -3.57 8.41 -6.99
CA THR A 136 -3.58 9.54 -6.06
C THR A 136 -4.90 9.58 -5.32
N PHE A 137 -4.88 9.80 -3.99
CA PHE A 137 -6.07 9.85 -3.15
C PHE A 137 -5.98 10.99 -2.13
N GLU A 138 -7.13 11.37 -1.57
CA GLU A 138 -7.17 12.29 -0.43
C GLU A 138 -6.66 11.59 0.85
N LEU A 139 -5.97 12.37 1.69
CA LEU A 139 -5.57 11.97 3.03
C LEU A 139 -6.28 12.86 4.05
N ALA A 140 -6.82 12.25 5.09
CA ALA A 140 -7.38 12.95 6.23
C ALA A 140 -6.78 12.39 7.52
N ALA A 141 -6.45 13.26 8.47
CA ALA A 141 -6.03 12.81 9.79
C ALA A 141 -7.21 12.19 10.53
N LEU A 142 -6.96 11.07 11.21
CA LEU A 142 -7.88 10.44 12.16
C LEU A 142 -7.60 10.91 13.58
#